data_AF-A0A1G9PEE9-F1
#
_entry.id   AF-A0A1G9PEE9-F1
#
_cell.length_a   1.000
_cell.length_b   1.000
_cell.length_c   1.000
_cell.angle_alpha   90.00
_cell.angle_beta   90.00
_cell.angle_gamma   90.00
#
_symmetry.space_group_name_H-M   'P 1'
#
loop_
_entity.id
_entity.type
_entity.pdbx_description
1 polymer ?
#
loop_
_entity_poly.entity_id
_entity_poly.type
_entity_poly.pdbx_seq_one_letter_code
_entity_poly.pdbx_strand_id
1 'polypeptide(L)'
;MFSQQIAIKLEIAAKRALNIKKKNSMAGIISVDYIENSQGAFNVLCAALAPYYLNATDEERVPLDDIIDRYRYLQDCSIEDYYKGTDRAAEELKILLDDLGVQGID
;
A
#
# COMPACT_ATOMS: atom_id res chain seq x y z
N MET A 1 -10.83 -13.99 -8.39
CA MET A 1 -10.39 -14.81 -7.23
C MET A 1 -8.93 -14.52 -6.86
N PHE A 2 -7.97 -14.66 -7.78
CA PHE A 2 -6.56 -14.32 -7.50
C PHE A 2 -6.32 -12.81 -7.32
N SER A 3 -6.87 -11.97 -8.20
CA SER A 3 -6.84 -10.50 -8.10
C SER A 3 -7.35 -9.99 -6.75
N GLN A 4 -8.42 -10.61 -6.25
CA GLN A 4 -9.10 -10.16 -5.03
C GLN A 4 -8.27 -10.46 -3.80
N GLN A 5 -7.60 -11.61 -3.78
CA GLN A 5 -6.66 -11.93 -2.71
C GLN A 5 -5.49 -10.94 -2.67
N ILE A 6 -4.96 -10.56 -3.84
CA ILE A 6 -3.89 -9.55 -3.94
C ILE A 6 -4.37 -8.19 -3.40
N ALA A 7 -5.56 -7.75 -3.82
CA ALA A 7 -6.13 -6.49 -3.34
C ALA A 7 -6.39 -6.50 -1.82
N ILE A 8 -6.85 -7.64 -1.28
CA ILE A 8 -7.05 -7.81 0.17
C ILE A 8 -5.73 -7.66 0.92
N LYS A 9 -4.63 -8.25 0.43
CA LYS A 9 -3.31 -8.12 1.07
C LYS A 9 -2.89 -6.65 1.19
N LEU A 10 -2.98 -5.90 0.09
CA LEU A 10 -2.62 -4.49 0.09
C LEU A 10 -3.56 -3.67 0.98
N GLU A 11 -4.87 -3.94 0.95
CA GLU A 11 -5.83 -3.27 1.84
C GLU A 11 -5.47 -3.49 3.32
N ILE A 12 -5.14 -4.71 3.72
CA ILE A 12 -4.77 -5.04 5.10
C ILE A 12 -3.50 -4.28 5.51
N ALA A 13 -2.45 -4.32 4.68
CA ALA A 13 -1.19 -3.64 4.95
C ALA A 13 -1.38 -2.11 5.05
N ALA A 14 -2.13 -1.52 4.12
CA ALA A 14 -2.42 -0.09 4.12
C ALA A 14 -3.29 0.33 5.31
N LYS A 15 -4.29 -0.47 5.70
CA LYS A 15 -5.07 -0.21 6.90
C LYS A 15 -4.19 -0.24 8.14
N ARG A 16 -3.28 -1.23 8.24
CA ARG A 16 -2.30 -1.34 9.34
C ARG A 16 -1.45 -0.08 9.46
N ALA A 17 -0.87 0.36 8.34
CA ALA A 17 -0.10 1.61 8.27
C ALA A 17 -0.86 2.83 8.80
N LEU A 18 -2.17 2.87 8.53
CA LEU A 18 -3.04 4.00 8.87
C LEU A 18 -3.86 3.81 10.16
N ASN A 19 -3.68 2.69 10.87
CA ASN A 19 -4.52 2.30 12.02
C ASN A 19 -6.03 2.39 11.73
N ILE A 20 -6.45 1.99 10.52
CA ILE A 20 -7.85 2.03 10.08
C ILE A 20 -8.58 0.76 10.49
N LYS A 21 -9.53 0.88 11.41
CA LYS A 21 -10.39 -0.25 11.85
C LYS A 21 -11.73 -0.35 11.13
N LYS A 22 -12.21 0.76 10.56
CA LYS A 22 -13.53 0.85 9.93
C LYS A 22 -13.45 0.59 8.43
N LYS A 23 -14.44 -0.15 7.92
CA LYS A 23 -14.69 -0.26 6.47
C LYS A 23 -14.99 1.12 5.87
N ASN A 24 -14.67 1.30 4.59
CA ASN A 24 -14.91 2.52 3.80
C ASN A 24 -14.27 3.80 4.37
N SER A 25 -13.20 3.68 5.16
CA SER A 25 -12.40 4.84 5.57
C SER A 25 -11.74 5.51 4.37
N MET A 26 -11.42 6.80 4.49
CA MET A 26 -10.88 7.62 3.39
C MET A 26 -11.75 7.55 2.11
N ALA A 27 -13.07 7.62 2.27
CA ALA A 27 -14.03 7.54 1.16
C ALA A 27 -13.89 6.28 0.29
N GLY A 28 -13.34 5.19 0.84
CA GLY A 28 -13.14 3.93 0.12
C GLY A 28 -11.84 3.82 -0.67
N ILE A 29 -10.93 4.79 -0.58
CA ILE A 29 -9.62 4.71 -1.26
C ILE A 29 -8.82 3.50 -0.76
N ILE A 30 -8.85 3.23 0.55
CA ILE A 30 -8.19 2.04 1.13
C ILE A 30 -9.20 0.88 1.14
N SER A 31 -9.58 0.40 -0.04
CA SER A 31 -10.50 -0.73 -0.21
C SER A 31 -10.10 -1.65 -1.34
N VAL A 32 -10.49 -2.93 -1.21
CA VAL A 32 -10.34 -3.93 -2.28
C VAL A 32 -10.97 -3.47 -3.58
N ASP A 33 -12.16 -2.88 -3.53
CA ASP A 33 -12.88 -2.41 -4.72
C ASP A 33 -12.09 -1.34 -5.47
N TYR A 34 -11.51 -0.37 -4.76
CA TYR A 34 -10.68 0.65 -5.36
C TYR A 34 -9.38 0.07 -5.96
N ILE A 35 -8.75 -0.87 -5.26
CA ILE A 35 -7.53 -1.53 -5.73
C ILE A 35 -7.80 -2.39 -6.97
N GLU A 36 -8.89 -3.16 -7.01
CA GLU A 36 -9.18 -4.03 -8.16
C GLU A 36 -9.76 -3.26 -9.35
N ASN A 37 -10.80 -2.45 -9.10
CA ASN A 37 -11.63 -1.90 -10.18
C ASN A 37 -11.16 -0.54 -10.67
N SER A 38 -10.48 0.23 -9.81
CA SER A 38 -9.94 1.56 -10.16
C SER A 38 -8.43 1.55 -10.39
N GLN A 39 -7.79 0.37 -10.34
CA GLN A 39 -6.32 0.22 -10.40
C GLN A 39 -5.59 1.15 -9.41
N GLY A 40 -6.16 1.29 -8.22
CA GLY A 40 -5.75 2.28 -7.21
C GLY A 40 -4.53 1.94 -6.35
N ALA A 41 -3.81 0.83 -6.61
CA ALA A 41 -2.76 0.32 -5.72
C ALA A 41 -1.67 1.36 -5.40
N PHE A 42 -1.23 2.13 -6.41
CA PHE A 42 -0.21 3.16 -6.20
C PHE A 42 -0.68 4.26 -5.24
N ASN A 43 -1.93 4.71 -5.39
CA ASN A 43 -2.50 5.74 -4.51
C ASN A 43 -2.64 5.21 -3.07
N VAL A 44 -2.99 3.93 -2.93
CA VAL A 44 -3.06 3.25 -1.62
C VAL A 44 -1.68 3.17 -0.98
N LEU A 45 -0.63 2.84 -1.74
CA LEU A 45 0.76 2.85 -1.27
C LEU A 45 1.18 4.24 -0.79
N CYS A 46 0.94 5.28 -1.62
CA CYS A 46 1.24 6.66 -1.27
C CYS A 46 0.53 7.07 0.04
N ALA A 47 -0.77 6.76 0.14
CA ALA A 47 -1.56 7.07 1.32
C ALA A 47 -1.03 6.35 2.56
N ALA A 48 -0.68 5.07 2.45
CA ALA A 48 -0.14 4.27 3.53
C ALA A 48 1.22 4.80 4.03
N LEU A 49 2.08 5.26 3.12
CA LEU A 49 3.42 5.75 3.46
C LEU A 49 3.44 7.22 3.93
N ALA A 50 2.47 8.04 3.52
CA ALA A 50 2.43 9.47 3.82
C ALA A 50 2.66 9.84 5.31
N PRO A 51 2.10 9.13 6.31
CA PRO A 51 2.34 9.45 7.72
C PRO A 51 3.81 9.33 8.13
N TYR A 52 4.56 8.41 7.51
CA TYR A 52 5.94 8.12 7.87
C TYR A 52 6.92 9.19 7.36
N TYR A 53 6.52 9.99 6.36
CA TYR A 53 7.33 11.12 5.89
C TYR A 53 7.36 12.32 6.84
N LEU A 54 6.34 12.47 7.70
CA LEU A 54 6.13 13.70 8.48
C LEU A 54 7.32 14.01 9.42
N ASN A 55 7.94 12.98 9.99
CA ASN A 55 9.05 13.11 10.94
C ASN A 55 10.29 12.30 10.55
N ALA A 56 10.33 11.73 9.35
CA ALA A 56 11.47 10.93 8.90
C ALA A 56 12.72 11.80 8.68
N THR A 57 13.86 11.32 9.15
CA THR A 57 15.18 11.86 8.75
C THR A 57 15.44 11.62 7.26
N ASP A 58 16.48 12.24 6.73
CA ASP A 58 16.87 12.03 5.33
C ASP A 58 17.21 10.55 5.06
N GLU A 59 17.85 9.85 6.00
CA GLU A 59 18.14 8.42 5.88
C GLU A 59 16.87 7.56 5.94
N GLU A 60 15.91 7.92 6.81
CA GLU A 60 14.64 7.19 6.94
C GLU A 60 13.72 7.40 5.73
N ARG A 61 13.89 8.49 4.97
CA ARG A 61 13.14 8.74 3.74
C ARG A 61 13.55 7.86 2.58
N VAL A 62 14.84 7.47 2.49
CA VAL A 62 15.37 6.64 1.40
C VAL A 62 14.51 5.39 1.15
N PRO A 63 14.23 4.52 2.14
CA PRO A 63 13.40 3.33 1.90
C PRO A 63 11.94 3.67 1.54
N LEU A 64 11.41 4.80 2.00
CA LEU A 64 10.06 5.25 1.65
C LEU A 64 9.99 5.68 0.18
N ASP A 65 10.94 6.51 -0.24
CA ASP A 65 11.06 7.01 -1.61
C ASP A 65 11.32 5.86 -2.59
N ASP A 66 12.20 4.93 -2.22
CA ASP A 66 12.51 3.73 -3.02
C ASP A 66 11.28 2.89 -3.32
N ILE A 67 10.36 2.72 -2.36
CA ILE A 67 9.10 1.98 -2.58
C ILE A 67 8.19 2.77 -3.52
N ILE A 68 8.04 4.08 -3.30
CA ILE A 68 7.18 4.93 -4.15
C ILE A 68 7.67 4.91 -5.59
N ASP A 69 8.96 5.15 -5.82
CA ASP A 69 9.52 5.20 -7.17
C ASP A 69 9.44 3.83 -7.87
N ARG A 70 9.72 2.75 -7.14
CA ARG A 70 9.65 1.38 -7.68
C ARG A 70 8.26 1.01 -8.15
N TYR A 71 7.21 1.45 -7.45
CA TYR A 71 5.83 1.06 -7.74
C TYR A 71 5.03 2.14 -8.49
N ARG A 72 5.66 3.25 -8.87
CA ARG A 72 5.03 4.32 -9.66
C ARG A 72 4.43 3.83 -10.98
N TYR A 73 5.05 2.84 -11.61
CA TYR A 73 4.55 2.26 -12.87
C TYR A 73 3.13 1.67 -12.75
N LEU A 74 2.67 1.34 -11.53
CA LEU A 74 1.31 0.83 -11.32
C LEU A 74 0.21 1.81 -11.74
N GLN A 75 0.53 3.11 -11.90
CA GLN A 75 -0.40 4.11 -12.44
C GLN A 75 -0.70 3.93 -13.93
N ASP A 76 0.23 3.32 -14.68
CA ASP A 76 0.16 3.20 -16.14
C ASP A 76 0.87 1.91 -16.57
N CYS A 77 0.23 0.76 -16.32
CA CYS A 77 0.76 -0.54 -16.69
C CYS A 77 -0.33 -1.47 -17.22
N SER A 78 0.09 -2.62 -17.75
CA SER A 78 -0.85 -3.67 -18.14
C SER A 78 -1.55 -4.26 -16.92
N ILE A 79 -2.75 -4.80 -17.10
CA ILE A 79 -3.48 -5.45 -16.00
C ILE A 79 -2.71 -6.65 -15.40
N GLU A 80 -1.92 -7.33 -16.21
CA GLU A 80 -1.10 -8.46 -15.74
C GLU A 80 0.04 -7.98 -14.84
N ASP A 81 0.74 -6.92 -15.25
CA ASP A 81 1.81 -6.32 -14.46
C ASP A 81 1.27 -5.63 -13.22
N TYR A 82 0.08 -5.03 -13.31
CA TYR A 82 -0.61 -4.39 -12.19
C TYR A 82 -0.78 -5.36 -11.03
N TYR A 83 -1.32 -6.56 -11.25
CA TYR A 83 -1.55 -7.52 -10.17
C TYR A 83 -0.24 -8.09 -9.62
N LYS A 84 0.74 -8.39 -10.48
CA LYS A 84 2.07 -8.85 -10.03
C LYS A 84 2.77 -7.79 -9.18
N GLY A 85 2.70 -6.53 -9.60
CA GLY A 85 3.28 -5.42 -8.88
C GLY A 85 2.55 -5.12 -7.57
N THR A 86 1.22 -5.18 -7.57
CA THR A 86 0.39 -4.98 -6.37
C THR A 86 0.68 -6.05 -5.30
N ASP A 87 0.84 -7.31 -5.69
CA ASP A 87 1.18 -8.39 -4.74
C ASP A 87 2.56 -8.15 -4.10
N ARG A 88 3.56 -7.79 -4.90
CA ARG A 88 4.91 -7.46 -4.40
C ARG A 88 4.90 -6.21 -3.50
N ALA A 89 4.16 -5.17 -3.90
CA ALA A 89 4.07 -3.95 -3.12
C ALA A 89 3.39 -4.18 -1.76
N ALA A 90 2.40 -5.08 -1.69
CA ALA A 90 1.77 -5.44 -0.43
C ALA A 90 2.76 -6.14 0.52
N GLU A 91 3.59 -7.05 0.02
CA GLU A 91 4.61 -7.73 0.82
C GLU A 91 5.73 -6.77 1.26
N GLU A 92 6.22 -5.91 0.35
CA GLU A 92 7.24 -4.91 0.72
C GLU A 92 6.71 -3.88 1.72
N LEU A 93 5.48 -3.41 1.55
CA LEU A 93 4.84 -2.53 2.53
C LEU A 93 4.74 -3.21 3.89
N LYS A 94 4.34 -4.49 3.93
CA LYS A 94 4.28 -5.24 5.19
C LYS A 94 5.65 -5.34 5.86
N ILE A 95 6.71 -5.66 5.12
CA ILE A 95 8.07 -5.76 5.64
C ILE A 95 8.52 -4.41 6.21
N LEU A 96 8.31 -3.32 5.48
CA LEU A 96 8.62 -1.98 5.96
C LEU A 96 7.87 -1.68 7.28
N LEU A 97 6.58 -1.99 7.36
CA LEU A 97 5.79 -1.77 8.58
C LEU A 97 6.28 -2.63 9.76
N ASP A 98 6.78 -3.84 9.49
CA ASP A 98 7.42 -4.69 10.50
C ASP A 98 8.71 -4.05 11.02
N ASP A 99 9.57 -3.54 10.13
CA ASP A 99 10.82 -2.85 10.47
C ASP A 99 10.57 -1.55 11.26
N LEU A 100 9.49 -0.85 10.94
CA LEU A 100 9.04 0.35 11.65
C LEU A 100 8.31 0.04 12.97
N GLY A 101 8.12 -1.23 13.32
CA GLY A 101 7.46 -1.65 14.57
C GLY A 101 5.96 -1.33 14.63
N VAL A 102 5.31 -1.13 13.49
CA VAL A 102 3.89 -0.77 13.42
C VAL A 102 3.05 -1.99 13.77
N GLN A 103 2.27 -1.97 14.85
CA GLN A 103 1.54 -3.16 15.27
C GLN A 103 0.42 -3.57 14.28
N GLY A 104 0.11 -4.86 14.22
CA GLY A 104 -1.03 -5.37 13.47
C GLY A 104 -2.35 -4.81 14.01
N ILE A 105 -3.38 -4.74 13.15
CA ILE A 105 -4.73 -4.43 13.59
C ILE A 105 -5.39 -5.77 13.94
N ASP A 106 -5.69 -5.95 15.22
CA ASP A 106 -6.55 -7.04 15.72
C ASP A 106 -8.00 -6.92 15.21
#